data_AF-A0A953MMW3-F1
#
_entry.id   AF-A0A953MMW3-F1
#
_cell.length_a   1.000
_cell.length_b   1.000
_cell.length_c   1.000
_cell.angle_alpha   90.00
_cell.angle_beta   90.00
_cell.angle_gamma   90.00
#
_symmetry.space_group_name_H-M   'P 1'
#
loop_
_entity.id
_entity.type
_entity.pdbx_description
1 polymer ?
#
loop_
_entity_poly.entity_id
_entity_poly.type
_entity_poly.pdbx_seq_one_letter_code
_entity_poly.pdbx_strand_id
1 'polypeptide(L)'
;MKKLFMILAILILSIAIQATSFSYSYEGPSTRTIPFGSNSTSILLNFSYEGTQGLFRPKIIIAVDHNIITNDLCTGEQSFLPNQYNLVLTEGVHDVQISLLSINPNTLDCYDPIVHQVENETFTIYFKIKIQNNFEGGEIFVDDMVSAKTSPNYRTATNGTVVPIKAKEQTYENYPRVWNQSGTNNSYWQSQKTNFPPAPFSSYLQTSYTTTINDKNTVIQANLRKNFRIQRDDQPEFAVLQSNQSTSYIVEQNSGQITAPSSRNINNITYGFAGWTDDFTQSASRTISPDDNETYTALYKYKNHSNNTNGFAGNGQKKVARRNNELFKVYESMNKLWLESSSDNGVTWSIKNGGKPIVAADAKHPSVAFEDGTWRMFMVYQQGESIRLAFIDASLSTNNLQADVEVLNSNNGIE
;
A
#
# COMPACT_ATOMS: atom_id res chain seq x y z
N MET A 1 -22.30 14.90 -97.93
CA MET A 1 -21.16 14.70 -97.00
C MET A 1 -21.13 15.65 -95.78
N LYS A 2 -21.97 16.70 -95.66
CA LYS A 2 -21.98 17.57 -94.45
C LYS A 2 -22.86 17.08 -93.27
N LYS A 3 -23.84 16.19 -93.51
CA LYS A 3 -24.74 15.68 -92.44
C LYS A 3 -24.16 14.51 -91.62
N LEU A 4 -23.16 13.79 -92.15
CA LEU A 4 -22.53 12.65 -91.44
C LEU A 4 -21.49 13.10 -90.40
N PHE A 5 -20.84 14.25 -90.62
CA PHE A 5 -19.90 14.85 -89.66
C PHE A 5 -20.58 15.41 -88.41
N MET A 6 -21.85 15.82 -88.52
CA MET A 6 -22.59 16.39 -87.39
C MET A 6 -23.11 15.32 -86.42
N ILE A 7 -23.41 14.11 -86.91
CA ILE A 7 -23.84 12.97 -86.07
C ILE A 7 -22.64 12.35 -85.34
N LEU A 8 -21.45 12.31 -85.97
CA LEU A 8 -20.23 11.85 -85.32
C LEU A 8 -19.74 12.83 -84.23
N ALA A 9 -19.91 14.15 -84.42
CA ALA A 9 -19.61 15.14 -83.39
C ALA A 9 -20.56 15.08 -82.18
N ILE A 10 -21.82 14.69 -82.37
CA ILE A 10 -22.80 14.52 -81.28
C ILE A 10 -22.59 13.17 -80.56
N LEU A 11 -22.13 12.12 -81.24
CA LEU A 11 -21.79 10.83 -80.62
C LEU A 11 -20.46 10.85 -79.86
N ILE A 12 -19.53 11.74 -80.22
CA ILE A 12 -18.27 11.96 -79.49
C ILE A 12 -18.46 12.91 -78.30
N LEU A 13 -19.50 13.76 -78.30
CA LEU A 13 -19.86 14.60 -77.14
C LEU A 13 -20.57 13.81 -76.01
N SER A 14 -21.03 12.58 -76.28
CA SER A 14 -21.66 11.71 -75.28
C SER A 14 -20.69 10.78 -74.54
N ILE A 15 -19.38 10.87 -74.80
CA ILE A 15 -18.37 10.01 -74.19
C ILE A 15 -17.38 10.86 -73.38
N ALA A 16 -17.85 11.37 -72.23
CA ALA A 16 -17.00 11.75 -71.11
C ALA A 16 -17.83 11.95 -69.83
N ILE A 17 -18.80 11.07 -69.56
CA ILE A 17 -19.18 10.86 -68.16
C ILE A 17 -18.09 9.93 -67.62
N GLN A 18 -16.93 10.53 -67.29
CA GLN A 18 -15.87 9.80 -66.62
C GLN A 18 -16.47 9.28 -65.31
N ALA A 19 -16.28 8.00 -65.04
CA ALA A 19 -16.67 7.43 -63.76
C ALA A 19 -15.99 8.25 -62.65
N THR A 20 -16.81 8.91 -61.86
CA THR A 20 -16.39 9.73 -60.73
C THR A 20 -16.22 8.82 -59.54
N SER A 21 -14.98 8.62 -59.12
CA SER A 21 -14.67 7.76 -57.99
C SER A 21 -13.65 8.43 -57.07
N PHE A 22 -13.67 7.99 -55.83
CA PHE A 22 -12.56 8.16 -54.92
C PHE A 22 -12.05 6.78 -54.54
N SER A 23 -10.76 6.74 -54.22
CA SER A 23 -10.20 5.67 -53.42
C SER A 23 -9.70 6.28 -52.13
N TYR A 24 -9.76 5.50 -51.05
CA TYR A 24 -9.18 5.91 -49.80
C TYR A 24 -8.36 4.77 -49.20
N SER A 25 -7.41 5.15 -48.37
CA SER A 25 -6.62 4.24 -47.56
C SER A 25 -6.47 4.83 -46.17
N TYR A 26 -6.34 3.99 -45.17
CA TYR A 26 -6.02 4.42 -43.82
C TYR A 26 -4.84 3.62 -43.31
N GLU A 27 -4.01 4.27 -42.50
CA GLU A 27 -2.88 3.58 -41.88
C GLU A 27 -3.40 2.65 -40.79
N GLY A 28 -2.88 1.43 -40.73
CA GLY A 28 -3.12 0.44 -39.68
C GLY A 28 -4.48 -0.25 -39.72
N PRO A 29 -4.81 -1.04 -38.67
CA PRO A 29 -6.03 -1.86 -38.65
C PRO A 29 -7.30 -1.05 -38.34
N SER A 30 -8.46 -1.53 -38.81
CA SER A 30 -9.80 -1.05 -38.43
C SER A 30 -10.11 -1.24 -36.94
N THR A 31 -9.31 -2.07 -36.26
CA THR A 31 -9.35 -2.25 -34.82
C THR A 31 -8.27 -1.43 -34.13
N ARG A 32 -8.66 -0.46 -33.30
CA ARG A 32 -7.73 0.41 -32.58
C ARG A 32 -7.93 0.33 -31.07
N THR A 33 -6.95 0.82 -30.33
CA THR A 33 -7.02 0.90 -28.86
C THR A 33 -6.67 2.30 -28.42
N ILE A 34 -7.56 2.93 -27.66
CA ILE A 34 -7.32 4.21 -27.01
C ILE A 34 -6.19 4.03 -25.98
N PRO A 35 -5.10 4.82 -26.09
CA PRO A 35 -4.04 4.82 -25.09
C PRO A 35 -4.58 5.16 -23.69
N PHE A 36 -3.96 4.58 -22.65
CA PHE A 36 -4.32 4.94 -21.28
C PHE A 36 -3.99 6.43 -21.03
N GLY A 37 -4.93 7.16 -20.45
CA GLY A 37 -4.87 8.62 -20.27
C GLY A 37 -5.54 9.43 -21.39
N SER A 38 -5.94 8.79 -22.50
CA SER A 38 -6.62 9.45 -23.61
C SER A 38 -8.13 9.19 -23.60
N ASN A 39 -8.90 10.05 -24.26
CA ASN A 39 -10.36 9.91 -24.40
C ASN A 39 -10.78 9.34 -25.76
N SER A 40 -9.90 9.40 -26.75
CA SER A 40 -10.15 8.99 -28.12
C SER A 40 -8.86 8.50 -28.77
N THR A 41 -9.01 7.91 -29.95
CA THR A 41 -7.90 7.62 -30.88
C THR A 41 -8.20 8.26 -32.22
N SER A 42 -7.18 8.41 -33.05
CA SER A 42 -7.33 9.05 -34.36
C SER A 42 -6.87 8.14 -35.49
N ILE A 43 -7.59 8.19 -36.60
CA ILE A 43 -7.35 7.41 -37.81
C ILE A 43 -7.15 8.39 -38.96
N LEU A 44 -5.95 8.38 -39.54
CA LEU A 44 -5.64 9.22 -40.69
C LEU A 44 -6.14 8.53 -41.96
N LEU A 45 -7.20 9.08 -42.55
CA LEU A 45 -7.71 8.70 -43.86
C LEU A 45 -6.95 9.50 -44.92
N ASN A 46 -6.44 8.82 -45.95
CA ASN A 46 -5.79 9.41 -47.12
C ASN A 46 -6.68 9.17 -48.33
N PHE A 47 -7.02 10.22 -49.07
CA PHE A 47 -7.92 10.16 -50.22
C PHE A 47 -7.17 10.40 -51.52
N SER A 48 -7.61 9.71 -52.57
CA SER A 48 -7.25 9.98 -53.95
C SER A 48 -8.53 10.04 -54.79
N TYR A 49 -8.60 11.00 -55.69
CA TYR A 49 -9.80 11.34 -56.45
C TYR A 49 -9.56 11.18 -57.94
N GLU A 50 -10.48 10.53 -58.63
CA GLU A 50 -10.44 10.37 -60.08
C GLU A 50 -11.75 10.89 -60.71
N GLY A 51 -11.64 11.57 -61.85
CA GLY A 51 -12.82 12.05 -62.59
C GLY A 51 -13.58 13.22 -61.93
N THR A 52 -13.04 13.91 -60.92
CA THR A 52 -13.75 15.02 -60.23
C THR A 52 -13.79 16.33 -61.04
N GLN A 53 -13.03 16.40 -62.14
CA GLN A 53 -13.01 17.55 -63.05
C GLN A 53 -14.35 17.65 -63.79
N GLY A 54 -15.19 18.61 -63.40
CA GLY A 54 -16.53 18.82 -63.97
C GLY A 54 -17.67 18.63 -62.97
N LEU A 55 -17.38 18.16 -61.76
CA LEU A 55 -18.36 18.14 -60.68
C LEU A 55 -18.67 19.56 -60.20
N PHE A 56 -19.94 19.86 -59.98
CA PHE A 56 -20.36 21.14 -59.41
C PHE A 56 -20.28 21.07 -57.87
N ARG A 57 -19.25 21.72 -57.31
CA ARG A 57 -18.95 21.77 -55.86
C ARG A 57 -18.87 20.39 -55.19
N PRO A 58 -18.00 19.47 -55.67
CA PRO A 58 -17.85 18.15 -55.06
C PRO A 58 -17.37 18.22 -53.61
N LYS A 59 -17.90 17.34 -52.77
CA LYS A 59 -17.49 17.19 -51.37
C LYS A 59 -17.38 15.73 -50.97
N ILE A 60 -16.38 15.44 -50.16
CA ILE A 60 -16.36 14.25 -49.32
C ILE A 60 -17.17 14.52 -48.05
N ILE A 61 -18.18 13.70 -47.82
CA ILE A 61 -18.96 13.67 -46.60
C ILE A 61 -18.58 12.42 -45.82
N ILE A 62 -18.17 12.60 -44.57
CA ILE A 62 -17.88 11.51 -43.65
C ILE A 62 -18.95 11.54 -42.56
N ALA A 63 -19.61 10.41 -42.36
CA ALA A 63 -20.55 10.19 -41.28
C ALA A 63 -20.05 9.06 -40.37
N VAL A 64 -20.21 9.23 -39.07
CA VAL A 64 -19.92 8.25 -38.02
C VAL A 64 -21.21 7.96 -37.29
N ASP A 65 -21.62 6.69 -37.25
CA ASP A 65 -22.87 6.25 -36.62
C ASP A 65 -24.08 7.05 -37.13
N HIS A 66 -24.12 7.28 -38.45
CA HIS A 66 -25.12 8.08 -39.17
C HIS A 66 -25.08 9.60 -38.87
N ASN A 67 -24.13 10.08 -38.08
CA ASN A 67 -23.94 11.51 -37.83
C ASN A 67 -22.84 12.07 -38.73
N ILE A 68 -23.16 13.07 -39.55
CA ILE A 68 -22.19 13.74 -40.41
C ILE A 68 -21.20 14.52 -39.53
N ILE A 69 -19.90 14.23 -39.66
CA ILE A 69 -18.82 14.88 -38.90
C ILE A 69 -18.00 15.88 -39.74
N THR A 70 -18.17 15.85 -41.06
CA THR A 70 -17.69 16.90 -41.97
C THR A 70 -18.78 17.95 -42.20
N ASN A 71 -18.49 18.97 -42.99
CA ASN A 71 -19.54 19.85 -43.48
C ASN A 71 -20.47 19.10 -44.43
N ASP A 72 -21.76 19.41 -44.39
CA ASP A 72 -22.72 18.90 -45.37
C ASP A 72 -22.55 19.56 -46.75
N LEU A 73 -23.38 19.15 -47.72
CA LEU A 73 -23.30 19.70 -49.07
C LEU A 73 -23.69 21.20 -49.12
N CYS A 74 -24.60 21.63 -48.25
CA CYS A 74 -25.11 23.00 -48.17
C CYS A 74 -24.15 23.99 -47.49
N THR A 75 -23.22 23.50 -46.68
CA THR A 75 -22.32 24.35 -45.88
C THR A 75 -21.16 24.88 -46.70
N GLY A 76 -21.19 26.18 -47.02
CA GLY A 76 -20.12 26.88 -47.73
C GLY A 76 -20.08 26.59 -49.23
N GLU A 77 -19.60 27.57 -50.02
CA GLU A 77 -19.68 27.54 -51.49
C GLU A 77 -18.56 26.76 -52.20
N GLN A 78 -17.53 26.34 -51.46
CA GLN A 78 -16.35 25.70 -52.03
C GLN A 78 -16.46 24.17 -52.04
N SER A 79 -15.74 23.53 -52.96
CA SER A 79 -15.50 22.08 -52.94
C SER A 79 -14.73 21.66 -51.68
N PHE A 80 -14.96 20.45 -51.20
CA PHE A 80 -14.25 19.89 -50.04
C PHE A 80 -13.73 18.50 -50.39
N LEU A 81 -12.54 18.47 -50.98
CA LEU A 81 -11.83 17.25 -51.39
C LEU A 81 -10.46 17.20 -50.69
N PRO A 82 -10.43 16.99 -49.36
CA PRO A 82 -9.16 16.96 -48.63
C PRO A 82 -8.33 15.74 -49.06
N ASN A 83 -7.01 15.90 -49.16
CA ASN A 83 -6.12 14.75 -49.40
C ASN A 83 -6.02 13.85 -48.16
N GLN A 84 -6.29 14.40 -46.98
CA GLN A 84 -6.22 13.70 -45.70
C GLN A 84 -7.31 14.16 -44.73
N TYR A 85 -7.82 13.25 -43.91
CA TYR A 85 -8.75 13.56 -42.83
C TYR A 85 -8.43 12.77 -41.57
N ASN A 86 -8.30 13.46 -40.44
CA ASN A 86 -8.01 12.82 -39.15
C ASN A 86 -9.32 12.50 -38.42
N LEU A 87 -9.79 11.26 -38.59
CA LEU A 87 -11.01 10.75 -37.97
C LEU A 87 -10.77 10.44 -36.49
N VAL A 88 -11.45 11.15 -35.58
CA VAL A 88 -11.32 10.93 -34.13
C VAL A 88 -12.48 10.08 -33.62
N LEU A 89 -12.18 8.93 -33.02
CA LEU A 89 -13.18 7.98 -32.53
C LEU A 89 -13.00 7.71 -31.03
N THR A 90 -14.14 7.57 -30.33
CA THR A 90 -14.22 7.12 -28.94
C THR A 90 -14.27 5.59 -28.88
N GLU A 91 -14.37 5.02 -27.68
CA GLU A 91 -14.58 3.57 -27.52
C GLU A 91 -15.93 3.13 -28.10
N GLY A 92 -15.96 1.96 -28.72
CA GLY A 92 -17.17 1.42 -29.32
C GLY A 92 -16.93 0.77 -30.67
N VAL A 93 -18.02 0.34 -31.30
CA VAL A 93 -18.05 -0.05 -32.71
C VAL A 93 -18.68 1.12 -33.44
N HIS A 94 -17.99 1.63 -34.45
CA HIS A 94 -18.41 2.80 -35.21
C HIS A 94 -18.59 2.43 -36.68
N ASP A 95 -19.77 2.74 -37.22
CA ASP A 95 -20.04 2.62 -38.64
C ASP A 95 -19.68 3.93 -39.34
N VAL A 96 -18.66 3.88 -40.19
CA VAL A 96 -18.11 5.04 -40.88
C VAL A 96 -18.49 4.97 -42.35
N GLN A 97 -19.30 5.92 -42.77
CA GLN A 97 -19.69 6.09 -44.17
C GLN A 97 -18.91 7.24 -44.78
N ILE A 98 -18.29 7.00 -45.93
CA ILE A 98 -17.56 7.99 -46.72
C ILE A 98 -18.26 8.12 -48.06
N SER A 99 -18.79 9.30 -48.35
CA SER A 99 -19.55 9.56 -49.58
C SER A 99 -18.91 10.68 -50.38
N LEU A 100 -18.71 10.46 -51.67
CA LEU A 100 -18.38 11.52 -52.63
C LEU A 100 -19.67 12.02 -53.27
N LEU A 101 -20.04 13.26 -52.97
CA LEU A 101 -21.24 13.90 -53.49
C LEU A 101 -20.89 15.15 -54.30
N SER A 102 -21.78 15.57 -55.19
CA SER A 102 -21.77 16.92 -55.77
C SER A 102 -23.19 17.49 -55.85
N ILE A 103 -23.31 18.81 -55.99
CA ILE A 103 -24.62 19.43 -56.25
C ILE A 103 -25.05 19.06 -57.68
N ASN A 104 -26.33 18.78 -57.88
CA ASN A 104 -26.86 18.55 -59.22
C ASN A 104 -26.75 19.86 -60.04
N PRO A 105 -25.98 19.88 -61.14
CA PRO A 105 -25.77 21.10 -61.92
C PRO A 105 -27.05 21.60 -62.62
N ASN A 106 -28.08 20.75 -62.74
CA ASN A 106 -29.35 21.14 -63.36
C ASN A 106 -30.28 21.91 -62.41
N THR A 107 -30.20 21.63 -61.11
CA THR A 107 -31.05 22.25 -60.08
C THR A 107 -30.30 23.31 -59.28
N LEU A 108 -28.98 23.19 -59.18
CA LEU A 108 -28.11 24.01 -58.33
C LEU A 108 -28.54 24.01 -56.85
N ASP A 109 -29.32 23.01 -56.45
CA ASP A 109 -29.86 22.85 -55.10
C ASP A 109 -29.00 21.86 -54.31
N CYS A 110 -28.51 22.29 -53.14
CA CYS A 110 -27.70 21.44 -52.27
C CYS A 110 -28.52 20.33 -51.58
N TYR A 111 -29.85 20.41 -51.62
CA TYR A 111 -30.76 19.35 -51.19
C TYR A 111 -31.05 18.32 -52.29
N ASP A 112 -30.55 18.53 -53.51
CA ASP A 112 -30.58 17.58 -54.63
C ASP A 112 -29.17 17.07 -54.95
N PRO A 113 -28.56 16.26 -54.06
CA PRO A 113 -27.21 15.77 -54.25
C PRO A 113 -27.15 14.67 -55.32
N ILE A 114 -26.10 14.70 -56.14
CA ILE A 114 -25.68 13.54 -56.94
C ILE A 114 -24.66 12.76 -56.10
N VAL A 115 -25.01 11.52 -55.77
CA VAL A 115 -24.12 10.57 -55.09
C VAL A 115 -23.26 9.87 -56.13
N HIS A 116 -21.94 10.06 -56.08
CA HIS A 116 -21.01 9.44 -57.02
C HIS A 116 -20.53 8.08 -56.52
N GLN A 117 -20.15 8.02 -55.24
CA GLN A 117 -19.68 6.79 -54.60
C GLN A 117 -19.93 6.86 -53.10
N VAL A 118 -20.21 5.70 -52.51
CA VAL A 118 -20.37 5.51 -51.06
C VAL A 118 -19.57 4.28 -50.65
N GLU A 119 -18.68 4.46 -49.68
CA GLU A 119 -17.93 3.39 -49.03
C GLU A 119 -18.36 3.32 -47.57
N ASN A 120 -18.45 2.12 -47.01
CA ASN A 120 -18.75 1.90 -45.60
C ASN A 120 -17.63 1.06 -44.99
N GLU A 121 -17.18 1.46 -43.81
CA GLU A 121 -16.15 0.79 -43.04
C GLU A 121 -16.56 0.74 -41.57
N THR A 122 -16.35 -0.39 -40.90
CA THR A 122 -16.62 -0.50 -39.47
C THR A 122 -15.32 -0.46 -38.68
N PHE A 123 -15.21 0.49 -37.77
CA PHE A 123 -14.06 0.60 -36.86
C PHE A 123 -14.44 0.11 -35.47
N THR A 124 -13.59 -0.75 -34.89
CA THR A 124 -13.75 -1.22 -33.50
C THR A 124 -12.69 -0.59 -32.62
N ILE A 125 -13.11 0.21 -31.66
CA ILE A 125 -12.24 0.99 -30.78
C ILE A 125 -12.32 0.44 -29.36
N TYR A 126 -11.23 -0.17 -28.92
CA TYR A 126 -11.01 -0.63 -27.55
C TYR A 126 -10.45 0.48 -26.66
N PHE A 127 -10.49 0.27 -25.36
CA PHE A 127 -9.81 1.14 -24.38
C PHE A 127 -8.84 0.34 -23.51
N LYS A 128 -7.97 1.04 -22.78
CA LYS A 128 -7.08 0.43 -21.80
C LYS A 128 -7.56 0.68 -20.37
N ILE A 129 -7.40 -0.34 -19.54
CA ILE A 129 -7.43 -0.27 -18.08
C ILE A 129 -6.03 -0.53 -17.54
N LYS A 130 -5.74 -0.04 -16.33
CA LYS A 130 -4.47 -0.23 -15.64
C LYS A 130 -4.69 -1.14 -14.44
N ILE A 131 -4.07 -2.30 -14.39
CA ILE A 131 -4.11 -3.22 -13.25
C ILE A 131 -2.79 -3.12 -12.48
N GLN A 132 -2.83 -2.85 -11.18
CA GLN A 132 -1.63 -2.58 -10.39
C GLN A 132 -1.70 -3.05 -8.92
N ASN A 133 -0.57 -2.95 -8.22
CA ASN A 133 -0.48 -3.06 -6.76
C ASN A 133 -0.69 -1.67 -6.14
N ASN A 134 -0.89 -1.62 -4.82
CA ASN A 134 -0.91 -0.38 -4.04
C ASN A 134 0.48 0.18 -3.69
N PHE A 135 1.51 -0.34 -4.35
CA PHE A 135 2.90 0.11 -4.27
C PHE A 135 3.50 0.10 -5.68
N GLU A 136 4.63 0.76 -5.88
CA GLU A 136 5.25 0.90 -7.19
C GLU A 136 5.93 -0.42 -7.62
N GLY A 137 5.50 -0.99 -8.75
CA GLY A 137 6.12 -2.20 -9.28
C GLY A 137 5.59 -3.51 -8.69
N GLY A 138 6.44 -4.54 -8.76
CA GLY A 138 6.11 -5.90 -8.38
C GLY A 138 5.33 -6.65 -9.46
N GLU A 139 4.70 -7.74 -9.05
CA GLU A 139 4.03 -8.69 -9.93
C GLU A 139 2.55 -8.85 -9.58
N ILE A 140 1.74 -9.20 -10.57
CA ILE A 140 0.29 -9.43 -10.45
C ILE A 140 -0.15 -10.45 -11.50
N PHE A 141 -1.20 -11.23 -11.26
CA PHE A 141 -1.74 -12.13 -12.28
C PHE A 141 -2.95 -11.50 -12.97
N VAL A 142 -2.94 -11.52 -14.30
CA VAL A 142 -3.99 -10.97 -15.16
C VAL A 142 -4.30 -12.00 -16.25
N ASP A 143 -5.59 -12.23 -16.51
CA ASP A 143 -6.14 -13.19 -17.48
C ASP A 143 -5.97 -14.68 -17.11
N ASP A 144 -4.76 -15.21 -17.14
CA ASP A 144 -4.52 -16.68 -17.08
C ASP A 144 -4.37 -17.24 -15.65
N MET A 145 -4.23 -16.38 -14.65
CA MET A 145 -3.99 -16.71 -13.22
C MET A 145 -2.71 -17.53 -12.94
N VAL A 146 -1.85 -17.72 -13.94
CA VAL A 146 -0.67 -18.59 -13.89
C VAL A 146 0.61 -17.82 -14.17
N SER A 147 0.60 -16.93 -15.17
CA SER A 147 1.78 -16.16 -15.58
C SER A 147 1.73 -14.78 -14.94
N ALA A 148 2.63 -14.54 -13.99
CA ALA A 148 2.76 -13.22 -13.39
C ALA A 148 3.14 -12.16 -14.44
N LYS A 149 2.56 -10.96 -14.31
CA LYS A 149 2.83 -9.78 -15.12
C LYS A 149 3.43 -8.70 -14.23
N THR A 150 4.30 -7.87 -14.80
CA THR A 150 4.81 -6.67 -14.13
C THR A 150 3.67 -5.69 -13.87
N SER A 151 3.64 -5.14 -12.66
CA SER A 151 2.74 -4.09 -12.23
C SER A 151 3.38 -2.72 -12.45
N PRO A 152 2.70 -1.73 -13.05
CA PRO A 152 1.35 -1.81 -13.59
C PRO A 152 1.29 -2.57 -14.92
N ASN A 153 0.22 -3.36 -15.11
CA ASN A 153 -0.12 -3.99 -16.37
C ASN A 153 -1.25 -3.22 -17.07
N TYR A 154 -1.01 -2.80 -18.32
CA TYR A 154 -2.04 -2.14 -19.12
C TYR A 154 -2.75 -3.15 -20.01
N ARG A 155 -4.05 -3.32 -19.79
CA ARG A 155 -4.88 -4.32 -20.47
C ARG A 155 -5.88 -3.65 -21.40
N THR A 156 -5.89 -4.06 -22.66
CA THR A 156 -6.93 -3.67 -23.63
C THR A 156 -8.25 -4.36 -23.28
N ALA A 157 -9.37 -3.63 -23.32
CA ALA A 157 -10.71 -4.13 -23.01
C ALA A 157 -11.80 -3.45 -23.85
N THR A 158 -12.97 -4.09 -23.92
CA THR A 158 -14.25 -3.56 -24.41
C THR A 158 -15.26 -3.49 -23.27
N ASN A 159 -16.43 -2.88 -23.51
CA ASN A 159 -17.59 -3.09 -22.65
C ASN A 159 -17.93 -4.59 -22.53
N GLY A 160 -18.15 -5.08 -21.31
CA GLY A 160 -18.48 -6.47 -21.02
C GLY A 160 -17.29 -7.44 -20.96
N THR A 161 -16.06 -6.99 -21.18
CA THR A 161 -14.88 -7.85 -21.00
C THR A 161 -14.76 -8.25 -19.52
N VAL A 162 -14.71 -9.56 -19.25
CA VAL A 162 -14.39 -10.08 -17.91
C VAL A 162 -12.88 -10.23 -17.83
N VAL A 163 -12.26 -9.57 -16.85
CA VAL A 163 -10.82 -9.60 -16.60
C VAL A 163 -10.55 -10.37 -15.31
N PRO A 164 -10.15 -11.65 -15.39
CA PRO A 164 -9.66 -12.40 -14.24
C PRO A 164 -8.40 -11.74 -13.67
N ILE A 165 -8.34 -11.56 -12.35
CA ILE A 165 -7.21 -10.94 -11.64
C ILE A 165 -6.93 -11.70 -10.34
N LYS A 166 -5.64 -11.82 -9.99
CA LYS A 166 -5.20 -12.38 -8.70
C LYS A 166 -3.97 -11.63 -8.20
N ALA A 167 -4.02 -11.23 -6.93
CA ALA A 167 -2.90 -10.55 -6.29
C ALA A 167 -1.79 -11.56 -6.02
N LYS A 168 -0.54 -11.13 -6.12
CA LYS A 168 0.62 -11.96 -5.80
C LYS A 168 1.26 -11.41 -4.53
N GLU A 169 1.23 -12.21 -3.47
CA GLU A 169 2.02 -11.92 -2.27
C GLU A 169 3.50 -11.94 -2.63
N GLN A 170 4.24 -10.93 -2.17
CA GLN A 170 5.62 -10.70 -2.60
C GLN A 170 6.35 -9.77 -1.64
N THR A 171 7.67 -9.69 -1.76
CA THR A 171 8.47 -8.74 -0.96
C THR A 171 8.62 -7.40 -1.71
N TYR A 172 8.39 -6.29 -1.01
CA TYR A 172 8.62 -4.94 -1.52
C TYR A 172 9.10 -4.03 -0.39
N GLU A 173 10.15 -3.22 -0.62
CA GLU A 173 10.79 -2.35 0.39
C GLU A 173 11.17 -3.10 1.68
N ASN A 174 11.68 -4.33 1.58
CA ASN A 174 12.01 -5.22 2.72
C ASN A 174 10.81 -5.71 3.56
N TYR A 175 9.58 -5.49 3.12
CA TYR A 175 8.39 -6.06 3.77
C TYR A 175 7.79 -7.18 2.92
N PRO A 176 7.40 -8.31 3.53
CA PRO A 176 6.41 -9.18 2.93
C PRO A 176 5.09 -8.40 2.78
N ARG A 177 4.62 -8.26 1.54
CA ARG A 177 3.30 -7.72 1.19
C ARG A 177 2.35 -8.91 1.03
N VAL A 178 1.37 -9.01 1.93
CA VAL A 178 0.47 -10.16 2.06
C VAL A 178 -0.97 -9.79 1.74
N TRP A 179 -1.77 -10.79 1.40
CA TRP A 179 -3.21 -10.67 1.27
C TRP A 179 -3.88 -10.99 2.60
N ASN A 180 -4.17 -9.96 3.39
CA ASN A 180 -4.73 -10.13 4.71
C ASN A 180 -6.26 -10.25 4.69
N GLN A 181 -6.83 -11.23 5.38
CA GLN A 181 -8.29 -11.42 5.50
C GLN A 181 -8.80 -11.38 6.95
N SER A 182 -7.93 -11.05 7.91
CA SER A 182 -8.28 -11.02 9.34
C SER A 182 -7.86 -9.71 10.02
N GLY A 183 -8.57 -9.36 11.09
CA GLY A 183 -8.34 -8.12 11.83
C GLY A 183 -9.04 -6.92 11.21
N THR A 184 -8.48 -5.73 11.44
CA THR A 184 -9.08 -4.44 11.07
C THR A 184 -8.64 -3.97 9.69
N ASN A 185 -7.41 -4.28 9.27
CA ASN A 185 -6.84 -3.81 8.02
C ASN A 185 -6.75 -4.91 6.94
N ASN A 186 -7.90 -5.30 6.39
CA ASN A 186 -7.97 -6.35 5.38
C ASN A 186 -7.50 -5.87 4.00
N SER A 187 -6.98 -6.80 3.20
CA SER A 187 -6.69 -6.61 1.78
C SER A 187 -7.98 -6.66 0.96
N TYR A 188 -7.97 -5.93 -0.16
CA TYR A 188 -9.08 -5.88 -1.09
C TYR A 188 -8.63 -5.40 -2.46
N TRP A 189 -9.44 -5.69 -3.47
CA TRP A 189 -9.40 -5.08 -4.77
C TRP A 189 -10.28 -3.84 -4.80
N GLN A 190 -9.77 -2.78 -5.42
CA GLN A 190 -10.53 -1.56 -5.68
C GLN A 190 -10.41 -1.12 -7.13
N SER A 191 -11.42 -0.40 -7.61
CA SER A 191 -11.39 0.28 -8.88
C SER A 191 -11.45 1.80 -8.67
N GLN A 192 -10.73 2.54 -9.49
CA GLN A 192 -10.77 4.00 -9.53
C GLN A 192 -11.03 4.43 -10.97
N LYS A 193 -12.28 4.82 -11.24
CA LYS A 193 -12.69 5.36 -12.53
C LYS A 193 -12.32 6.84 -12.62
N THR A 194 -12.21 7.38 -13.84
CA THR A 194 -11.95 8.82 -14.04
C THR A 194 -13.05 9.65 -13.35
N ASN A 195 -12.65 10.60 -12.51
CA ASN A 195 -13.55 11.48 -11.72
C ASN A 195 -14.33 10.81 -10.57
N PHE A 196 -14.03 9.55 -10.22
CA PHE A 196 -14.65 8.87 -9.08
C PHE A 196 -13.60 8.50 -8.02
N PRO A 197 -13.97 8.52 -6.72
CA PRO A 197 -13.09 8.01 -5.68
C PRO A 197 -12.83 6.50 -5.87
N PRO A 198 -11.70 5.97 -5.38
CA PRO A 198 -11.47 4.54 -5.33
C PRO A 198 -12.58 3.82 -4.56
N ALA A 199 -13.12 2.74 -5.14
CA ALA A 199 -14.19 1.94 -4.53
C ALA A 199 -13.75 0.47 -4.42
N PRO A 200 -13.82 -0.15 -3.24
CA PRO A 200 -13.56 -1.58 -3.10
C PRO A 200 -14.65 -2.39 -3.81
N PHE A 201 -14.27 -3.47 -4.50
CA PHE A 201 -15.22 -4.36 -5.18
C PHE A 201 -15.03 -5.85 -4.87
N SER A 202 -13.91 -6.25 -4.24
CA SER A 202 -13.71 -7.65 -3.84
C SER A 202 -12.72 -7.76 -2.67
N SER A 203 -12.99 -8.64 -1.71
CA SER A 203 -12.08 -9.00 -0.60
C SER A 203 -11.33 -10.33 -0.83
N TYR A 204 -11.54 -10.96 -1.99
CA TYR A 204 -10.91 -12.23 -2.35
C TYR A 204 -9.57 -12.00 -3.03
N LEU A 205 -8.57 -12.83 -2.70
CA LEU A 205 -7.23 -12.81 -3.32
C LEU A 205 -7.31 -12.87 -4.86
N GLN A 206 -8.22 -13.68 -5.36
CA GLN A 206 -8.55 -13.87 -6.76
C GLN A 206 -9.99 -13.46 -7.01
N THR A 207 -10.22 -12.71 -8.08
CA THR A 207 -11.55 -12.23 -8.48
C THR A 207 -11.57 -11.97 -9.98
N SER A 208 -12.68 -11.46 -10.50
CA SER A 208 -12.75 -10.86 -11.83
C SER A 208 -13.29 -9.43 -11.76
N TYR A 209 -12.97 -8.63 -12.77
CA TYR A 209 -13.55 -7.31 -12.99
C TYR A 209 -14.22 -7.30 -14.37
N THR A 210 -15.53 -7.02 -14.42
CA THR A 210 -16.25 -6.86 -15.68
C THR A 210 -16.25 -5.38 -16.07
N THR A 211 -15.63 -5.07 -17.20
CA THR A 211 -15.55 -3.70 -17.70
C THR A 211 -16.88 -3.20 -18.23
N THR A 212 -17.09 -1.90 -18.12
CA THR A 212 -18.25 -1.12 -18.53
C THR A 212 -17.81 -0.03 -19.51
N ILE A 213 -18.76 0.61 -20.19
CA ILE A 213 -18.48 1.73 -21.13
C ILE A 213 -17.66 2.87 -20.48
N ASN A 214 -17.81 3.07 -19.17
CA ASN A 214 -17.13 4.15 -18.44
C ASN A 214 -15.81 3.72 -17.79
N ASP A 215 -15.29 2.52 -18.12
CA ASP A 215 -14.05 2.02 -17.53
C ASP A 215 -12.79 2.43 -18.28
N LYS A 216 -12.91 3.23 -19.35
CA LYS A 216 -11.75 3.89 -19.95
C LYS A 216 -10.91 4.60 -18.88
N ASN A 217 -9.61 4.37 -18.90
CA ASN A 217 -8.65 4.93 -17.93
C ASN A 217 -8.87 4.49 -16.47
N THR A 218 -9.64 3.41 -16.24
CA THR A 218 -9.84 2.88 -14.89
C THR A 218 -8.58 2.20 -14.38
N VAL A 219 -8.27 2.47 -13.11
CA VAL A 219 -7.22 1.78 -12.36
C VAL A 219 -7.87 0.70 -11.50
N ILE A 220 -7.47 -0.55 -11.67
CA ILE A 220 -7.80 -1.67 -10.80
C ILE A 220 -6.57 -1.93 -9.93
N GLN A 221 -6.74 -1.93 -8.62
CA GLN A 221 -5.63 -2.01 -7.68
C GLN A 221 -5.83 -3.12 -6.64
N ALA A 222 -4.81 -3.96 -6.49
CA ALA A 222 -4.68 -4.88 -5.35
C ALA A 222 -4.10 -4.12 -4.15
N ASN A 223 -4.84 -4.06 -3.05
CA ASN A 223 -4.35 -3.49 -1.79
C ASN A 223 -3.74 -4.59 -0.90
N LEU A 224 -2.48 -4.95 -1.17
CA LEU A 224 -1.71 -5.80 -0.28
C LEU A 224 -1.25 -5.02 0.95
N ARG A 225 -1.08 -5.71 2.08
CA ARG A 225 -0.66 -5.08 3.33
C ARG A 225 0.77 -5.42 3.69
N LYS A 226 1.50 -4.47 4.28
CA LYS A 226 2.79 -4.79 4.91
C LYS A 226 2.55 -5.77 6.06
N ASN A 227 3.40 -6.78 6.15
CA ASN A 227 3.40 -7.73 7.25
C ASN A 227 4.68 -7.54 8.07
N PHE A 228 4.56 -6.87 9.21
CA PHE A 228 5.68 -6.51 10.06
C PHE A 228 6.18 -7.74 10.81
N ARG A 229 7.48 -7.99 10.69
CA ARG A 229 8.19 -9.01 11.45
C ARG A 229 8.39 -8.52 12.87
N ILE A 230 7.83 -9.25 13.82
CA ILE A 230 7.99 -8.98 15.24
C ILE A 230 8.84 -10.07 15.87
N GLN A 231 10.00 -9.67 16.35
CA GLN A 231 10.98 -10.56 16.96
C GLN A 231 10.99 -10.39 18.48
N ARG A 232 11.12 -11.52 19.19
CA ARG A 232 11.45 -11.53 20.62
C ARG A 232 12.87 -12.01 20.82
N ASP A 233 13.64 -11.22 21.54
CA ASP A 233 14.93 -11.63 22.09
C ASP A 233 14.82 -11.79 23.61
N ASP A 234 15.58 -12.72 24.18
CA ASP A 234 15.64 -12.94 25.62
C ASP A 234 17.05 -12.57 26.11
N GLN A 235 17.17 -11.65 27.09
CA GLN A 235 18.42 -11.21 27.69
C GLN A 235 18.54 -11.70 29.14
N PRO A 236 19.21 -12.83 29.39
CA PRO A 236 19.52 -13.29 30.74
C PRO A 236 20.67 -12.47 31.34
N GLU A 237 20.68 -12.34 32.67
CA GLU A 237 21.67 -11.56 33.42
C GLU A 237 23.13 -12.03 33.25
N PHE A 238 23.35 -13.33 33.16
CA PHE A 238 24.68 -13.96 33.13
C PHE A 238 24.93 -14.77 31.86
N ALA A 239 24.15 -14.52 30.81
CA ALA A 239 24.33 -15.18 29.52
C ALA A 239 24.33 -14.15 28.40
N VAL A 240 24.84 -14.57 27.24
CA VAL A 240 24.73 -13.79 26.01
C VAL A 240 23.26 -13.64 25.61
N LEU A 241 22.94 -12.55 24.91
CA LEU A 241 21.63 -12.32 24.31
C LEU A 241 21.19 -13.55 23.52
N GLN A 242 19.99 -14.04 23.80
CA GLN A 242 19.36 -15.13 23.06
C GLN A 242 18.43 -14.51 22.02
N SER A 243 18.90 -14.37 20.78
CA SER A 243 18.09 -13.76 19.73
C SER A 243 17.08 -14.73 19.11
N ASN A 244 16.04 -14.18 18.46
CA ASN A 244 15.04 -14.93 17.68
C ASN A 244 14.30 -16.02 18.49
N GLN A 245 14.02 -15.76 19.76
CA GLN A 245 13.34 -16.73 20.63
C GLN A 245 11.85 -16.86 20.31
N SER A 246 11.30 -15.88 19.59
CA SER A 246 10.02 -15.96 18.90
C SER A 246 10.04 -15.02 17.70
N THR A 247 9.40 -15.40 16.61
CA THR A 247 9.09 -14.52 15.48
C THR A 247 7.62 -14.67 15.16
N SER A 248 6.92 -13.54 15.16
CA SER A 248 5.53 -13.44 14.73
C SER A 248 5.42 -12.38 13.64
N TYR A 249 4.29 -12.33 12.98
CA TYR A 249 4.02 -11.36 11.94
C TYR A 249 2.70 -10.66 12.22
N ILE A 250 2.72 -9.33 12.18
CA ILE A 250 1.54 -8.50 12.41
C ILE A 250 1.35 -7.61 11.18
N VAL A 251 0.18 -7.71 10.57
CA VAL A 251 -0.19 -6.88 9.43
C VAL A 251 -0.30 -5.42 9.88
N GLU A 252 0.15 -4.49 9.05
CA GLU A 252 0.11 -3.05 9.36
C GLU A 252 -1.28 -2.60 9.84
N GLN A 253 -1.33 -1.70 10.82
CA GLN A 253 -2.56 -1.21 11.47
C GLN A 253 -3.41 -2.26 12.20
N ASN A 254 -2.98 -3.53 12.25
CA ASN A 254 -3.52 -4.51 13.19
C ASN A 254 -2.71 -4.49 14.49
N SER A 255 -3.30 -5.05 15.54
CA SER A 255 -2.60 -5.34 16.80
C SER A 255 -2.41 -6.85 16.95
N GLY A 256 -1.37 -7.24 17.69
CA GLY A 256 -1.10 -8.63 18.03
C GLY A 256 -0.50 -8.75 19.43
N GLN A 257 -0.28 -9.99 19.89
CA GLN A 257 0.33 -10.25 21.19
C GLN A 257 1.77 -10.72 21.02
N ILE A 258 2.63 -10.21 21.89
CA ILE A 258 3.96 -10.77 22.14
C ILE A 258 4.04 -11.27 23.58
N THR A 259 4.57 -12.48 23.75
CA THR A 259 4.63 -13.15 25.06
C THR A 259 6.04 -13.64 25.34
N ALA A 260 6.56 -13.29 26.51
CA ALA A 260 7.77 -13.84 27.12
C ALA A 260 7.39 -14.96 28.12
N PRO A 261 8.11 -16.10 28.13
CA PRO A 261 8.00 -17.09 29.19
C PRO A 261 8.23 -16.48 30.58
N SER A 262 7.52 -16.96 31.61
CA SER A 262 7.74 -16.52 32.99
C SER A 262 9.10 -16.93 33.55
N SER A 263 9.73 -17.96 32.98
CA SER A 263 11.06 -18.43 33.36
C SER A 263 11.84 -19.04 32.18
N ARG A 264 13.17 -19.01 32.28
CA ARG A 264 14.09 -19.62 31.29
C ARG A 264 15.19 -20.40 32.01
N ASN A 265 15.52 -21.58 31.50
CA ASN A 265 16.64 -22.40 31.97
C ASN A 265 17.77 -22.33 30.94
N ILE A 266 18.91 -21.74 31.32
CA ILE A 266 20.07 -21.58 30.43
C ILE A 266 21.33 -21.94 31.22
N ASN A 267 22.14 -22.87 30.71
CA ASN A 267 23.35 -23.37 31.38
C ASN A 267 23.12 -23.80 32.84
N ASN A 268 22.02 -24.52 33.09
CA ASN A 268 21.55 -24.95 34.43
C ASN A 268 21.20 -23.83 35.41
N ILE A 269 21.05 -22.58 34.93
CA ILE A 269 20.55 -21.45 35.74
C ILE A 269 19.10 -21.16 35.34
N THR A 270 18.21 -21.12 36.33
CA THR A 270 16.82 -20.71 36.16
C THR A 270 16.68 -19.21 36.39
N TYR A 271 16.32 -18.49 35.34
CA TYR A 271 16.03 -17.06 35.37
C TYR A 271 14.53 -16.82 35.38
N GLY A 272 14.07 -15.80 36.11
CA GLY A 272 12.70 -15.32 36.08
C GLY A 272 12.55 -14.12 35.14
N PHE A 273 11.42 -14.01 34.45
CA PHE A 273 11.09 -12.82 33.68
C PHE A 273 11.03 -11.59 34.59
N ALA A 274 11.74 -10.53 34.20
CA ALA A 274 11.91 -9.34 35.01
C ALA A 274 11.37 -8.05 34.36
N GLY A 275 10.81 -8.16 33.15
CA GLY A 275 10.26 -7.04 32.41
C GLY A 275 10.77 -6.98 30.98
N TRP A 276 10.16 -6.11 30.20
CA TRP A 276 10.66 -5.76 28.87
C TRP A 276 11.62 -4.59 28.98
N THR A 277 12.69 -4.58 28.18
CA THR A 277 13.75 -3.55 28.30
C THR A 277 13.28 -2.15 27.89
N ASP A 278 12.23 -2.07 27.07
CA ASP A 278 11.59 -0.83 26.62
C ASP A 278 10.56 -0.31 27.63
N ASP A 279 9.83 -1.20 28.31
CA ASP A 279 8.83 -0.85 29.32
C ASP A 279 8.69 -1.95 30.39
N PHE A 280 9.28 -1.68 31.55
CA PHE A 280 9.22 -2.57 32.72
C PHE A 280 7.83 -2.62 33.37
N THR A 281 6.90 -1.71 33.03
CA THR A 281 5.55 -1.73 33.60
C THR A 281 4.68 -2.81 32.96
N GLN A 282 4.99 -3.22 31.73
CA GLN A 282 4.23 -4.22 30.99
C GLN A 282 4.30 -5.63 31.63
N SER A 283 3.28 -6.43 31.37
CA SER A 283 3.26 -7.85 31.70
C SER A 283 4.07 -8.68 30.70
N ALA A 284 4.36 -9.93 31.06
CA ALA A 284 5.10 -10.87 30.20
C ALA A 284 4.40 -11.12 28.86
N SER A 285 3.07 -11.07 28.83
CA SER A 285 2.29 -10.97 27.59
C SER A 285 1.78 -9.54 27.45
N ARG A 286 1.97 -8.92 26.28
CA ARG A 286 1.46 -7.57 25.98
C ARG A 286 0.96 -7.46 24.55
N THR A 287 -0.01 -6.58 24.35
CA THR A 287 -0.53 -6.23 23.02
C THR A 287 0.35 -5.14 22.42
N ILE A 288 0.70 -5.29 21.13
CA ILE A 288 1.51 -4.35 20.36
C ILE A 288 0.78 -3.98 19.07
N SER A 289 1.02 -2.76 18.58
CA SER A 289 0.51 -2.26 17.30
C SER A 289 1.68 -1.67 16.52
N PRO A 290 2.51 -2.52 15.90
CA PRO A 290 3.74 -2.08 15.26
C PRO A 290 3.48 -1.20 14.03
N ASP A 291 4.37 -0.24 13.80
CA ASP A 291 4.43 0.58 12.59
C ASP A 291 5.59 0.20 11.65
N ASP A 292 6.50 -0.66 12.11
CA ASP A 292 7.61 -1.26 11.35
C ASP A 292 7.98 -2.67 11.89
N ASN A 293 8.98 -3.31 11.29
CA ASN A 293 9.64 -4.49 11.85
C ASN A 293 10.31 -4.11 13.18
N GLU A 294 9.94 -4.81 14.26
CA GLU A 294 10.39 -4.47 15.61
C GLU A 294 10.98 -5.69 16.33
N THR A 295 11.95 -5.42 17.21
CA THR A 295 12.51 -6.41 18.13
C THR A 295 12.24 -5.97 19.55
N TYR A 296 11.63 -6.85 20.34
CA TYR A 296 11.38 -6.65 21.75
C TYR A 296 12.27 -7.57 22.59
N THR A 297 12.95 -7.00 23.57
CA THR A 297 13.87 -7.76 24.42
C THR A 297 13.26 -7.98 25.81
N ALA A 298 13.05 -9.25 26.16
CA ALA A 298 12.62 -9.67 27.48
C ALA A 298 13.84 -9.85 28.39
N LEU A 299 13.83 -9.19 29.56
CA LEU A 299 14.88 -9.28 30.55
C LEU A 299 14.64 -10.45 31.50
N TYR A 300 15.68 -11.22 31.79
CA TYR A 300 15.59 -12.37 32.70
C TYR A 300 16.62 -12.27 33.83
N LYS A 301 16.12 -12.23 35.08
CA LYS A 301 16.92 -12.05 36.29
C LYS A 301 17.19 -13.36 36.98
N TYR A 302 18.44 -13.58 37.42
CA TYR A 302 18.77 -14.69 38.31
C TYR A 302 18.73 -14.22 39.76
N LYS A 303 17.84 -14.83 40.53
CA LYS A 303 17.62 -14.51 41.93
C LYS A 303 18.90 -14.68 42.77
N ASN A 304 19.08 -13.83 43.77
CA ASN A 304 20.21 -13.80 44.71
C ASN A 304 21.58 -13.44 44.10
N HIS A 305 21.66 -13.10 42.83
CA HIS A 305 22.93 -12.83 42.16
C HIS A 305 22.99 -11.40 41.63
N SER A 306 24.19 -10.90 41.41
CA SER A 306 24.43 -9.63 40.72
C SER A 306 25.52 -9.81 39.68
N ASN A 307 25.33 -9.22 38.51
CA ASN A 307 26.37 -9.13 37.49
C ASN A 307 27.30 -7.92 37.68
N ASN A 308 27.12 -7.15 38.76
CA ASN A 308 27.99 -6.07 39.16
C ASN A 308 28.79 -6.47 40.41
N THR A 309 30.11 -6.41 40.31
CA THR A 309 31.04 -6.68 41.43
C THR A 309 30.79 -5.75 42.63
N ASN A 310 30.29 -4.54 42.39
CA ASN A 310 29.93 -3.57 43.43
C ASN A 310 28.51 -3.73 43.97
N GLY A 311 27.74 -4.71 43.48
CA GLY A 311 26.35 -4.95 43.93
C GLY A 311 26.23 -5.12 45.45
N PHE A 312 27.27 -5.68 46.07
CA PHE A 312 27.37 -5.89 47.52
C PHE A 312 28.63 -5.28 48.19
N ALA A 313 29.60 -4.76 47.43
CA ALA A 313 30.93 -4.39 47.94
C ALA A 313 31.03 -2.99 48.56
N GLY A 314 29.97 -2.17 48.52
CA GLY A 314 29.98 -0.82 49.08
C GLY A 314 30.07 -0.80 50.61
N ASN A 315 31.27 -0.54 51.15
CA ASN A 315 31.47 -0.32 52.58
C ASN A 315 30.58 0.83 53.08
N GLY A 316 29.93 0.64 54.24
CA GLY A 316 29.04 1.64 54.85
C GLY A 316 27.60 1.66 54.30
N GLN A 317 27.26 0.81 53.33
CA GLN A 317 25.88 0.69 52.82
C GLN A 317 25.19 -0.52 53.47
N LYS A 318 24.04 -0.30 54.10
CA LYS A 318 23.24 -1.39 54.67
C LYS A 318 22.47 -2.05 53.53
N LYS A 319 22.86 -3.26 53.13
CA LYS A 319 22.24 -4.00 52.01
C LYS A 319 21.09 -4.89 52.44
N VAL A 320 21.12 -5.34 53.68
CA VAL A 320 20.10 -6.21 54.27
C VAL A 320 19.51 -5.52 55.48
N ALA A 321 18.19 -5.48 55.55
CA ALA A 321 17.46 -5.03 56.73
C ALA A 321 16.47 -6.11 57.15
N ARG A 322 16.30 -6.27 58.47
CA ARG A 322 15.33 -7.20 59.04
C ARG A 322 14.15 -6.41 59.57
N ARG A 323 12.96 -6.96 59.37
CA ARG A 323 11.75 -6.53 60.04
C ARG A 323 10.93 -7.74 60.45
N ASN A 324 10.66 -7.87 61.75
CA ASN A 324 10.09 -9.09 62.33
C ASN A 324 10.92 -10.32 61.89
N ASN A 325 10.25 -11.31 61.28
CA ASN A 325 10.87 -12.53 60.75
C ASN A 325 11.17 -12.46 59.23
N GLU A 326 11.01 -11.30 58.58
CA GLU A 326 11.31 -11.12 57.16
C GLU A 326 12.63 -10.34 56.98
N LEU A 327 13.51 -10.85 56.13
CA LEU A 327 14.71 -10.17 55.66
C LEU A 327 14.42 -9.51 54.32
N PHE A 328 14.90 -8.29 54.13
CA PHE A 328 14.84 -7.55 52.88
C PHE A 328 16.25 -7.23 52.43
N LYS A 329 16.53 -7.41 51.15
CA LYS A 329 17.84 -7.22 50.55
C LYS A 329 17.73 -6.33 49.32
N VAL A 330 18.48 -5.23 49.32
CA VAL A 330 18.64 -4.36 48.16
C VAL A 330 20.03 -4.53 47.58
N TYR A 331 20.11 -4.55 46.26
CA TYR A 331 21.38 -4.65 45.55
C TYR A 331 21.25 -4.10 44.13
N GLU A 332 22.39 -3.77 43.55
CA GLU A 332 22.50 -3.38 42.16
C GLU A 332 22.77 -4.61 41.30
N SER A 333 22.08 -4.72 40.17
CA SER A 333 22.43 -5.63 39.08
C SER A 333 21.83 -5.15 37.76
N MET A 334 22.49 -5.38 36.63
CA MET A 334 22.02 -4.96 35.29
C MET A 334 21.75 -3.44 35.22
N ASN A 335 22.60 -2.67 35.92
CA ASN A 335 22.49 -1.23 36.18
C ASN A 335 21.17 -0.81 36.87
N LYS A 336 20.47 -1.74 37.50
CA LYS A 336 19.16 -1.54 38.13
C LYS A 336 19.21 -1.90 39.60
N LEU A 337 18.25 -1.40 40.37
CA LEU A 337 18.12 -1.77 41.78
C LEU A 337 17.05 -2.84 41.95
N TRP A 338 17.39 -3.86 42.72
CA TRP A 338 16.56 -5.03 42.97
C TRP A 338 16.25 -5.13 44.45
N LEU A 339 15.04 -5.59 44.75
CA LEU A 339 14.62 -5.94 46.10
C LEU A 339 14.26 -7.41 46.14
N GLU A 340 14.84 -8.12 47.09
CA GLU A 340 14.44 -9.48 47.43
C GLU A 340 14.01 -9.54 48.89
N SER A 341 13.13 -10.47 49.23
CA SER A 341 12.89 -10.81 50.63
C SER A 341 12.96 -12.30 50.90
N SER A 342 13.12 -12.63 52.18
CA SER A 342 13.13 -13.98 52.71
C SER A 342 12.33 -14.02 54.01
N SER A 343 11.40 -14.97 54.12
CA SER A 343 10.58 -15.22 55.31
C SER A 343 11.10 -16.37 56.20
N ASP A 344 12.22 -16.98 55.81
CA ASP A 344 12.79 -18.19 56.42
C ASP A 344 14.25 -17.98 56.85
N ASN A 345 14.56 -16.79 57.37
CA ASN A 345 15.88 -16.40 57.84
C ASN A 345 17.00 -16.47 56.79
N GLY A 346 16.66 -16.25 55.51
CA GLY A 346 17.63 -16.14 54.42
C GLY A 346 17.87 -17.45 53.67
N VAL A 347 17.12 -18.52 53.98
CA VAL A 347 17.25 -19.82 53.31
C VAL A 347 16.71 -19.73 51.88
N THR A 348 15.50 -19.19 51.70
CA THR A 348 14.93 -18.90 50.39
C THR A 348 14.64 -17.42 50.25
N TRP A 349 14.84 -16.93 49.03
CA TRP A 349 14.55 -15.55 48.68
C TRP A 349 13.50 -15.50 47.58
N SER A 350 12.81 -14.37 47.44
CA SER A 350 11.91 -14.06 46.34
C SER A 350 12.15 -12.62 45.88
N ILE A 351 12.23 -12.40 44.57
CA ILE A 351 12.31 -11.05 44.00
C ILE A 351 10.95 -10.37 44.21
N LYS A 352 10.95 -9.18 44.80
CA LYS A 352 9.75 -8.36 45.01
C LYS A 352 9.38 -7.62 43.72
N ASN A 353 8.36 -6.77 43.79
CA ASN A 353 7.85 -6.01 42.65
C ASN A 353 7.47 -6.90 41.45
N GLY A 354 6.88 -8.08 41.70
CA GLY A 354 6.49 -9.02 40.65
C GLY A 354 7.66 -9.57 39.82
N GLY A 355 8.87 -9.61 40.38
CA GLY A 355 10.07 -10.05 39.66
C GLY A 355 10.81 -8.93 38.92
N LYS A 356 10.32 -7.68 39.00
CA LYS A 356 10.86 -6.51 38.31
C LYS A 356 11.86 -5.75 39.20
N PRO A 357 12.76 -4.93 38.63
CA PRO A 357 13.58 -4.02 39.42
C PRO A 357 12.69 -3.03 40.18
N ILE A 358 13.12 -2.60 41.37
CA ILE A 358 12.45 -1.52 42.12
C ILE A 358 12.84 -0.13 41.58
N VAL A 359 14.00 -0.03 40.91
CA VAL A 359 14.39 1.14 40.11
C VAL A 359 14.88 0.63 38.76
N ALA A 360 14.09 0.88 37.71
CA ALA A 360 14.35 0.40 36.35
C ALA A 360 15.38 1.25 35.58
N ALA A 361 15.52 2.52 35.96
CA ALA A 361 16.54 3.42 35.43
C ALA A 361 17.92 3.09 35.99
N ASP A 362 18.96 3.56 35.30
CA ASP A 362 20.35 3.35 35.70
C ASP A 362 20.62 3.94 37.08
N ALA A 363 20.87 3.05 38.05
CA ALA A 363 21.02 3.40 39.45
C ALA A 363 21.97 2.43 40.16
N LYS A 364 22.67 2.95 41.17
CA LYS A 364 23.73 2.22 41.87
C LYS A 364 23.73 2.51 43.36
N HIS A 365 24.53 1.72 44.08
CA HIS A 365 24.85 1.96 45.49
C HIS A 365 23.62 2.06 46.43
N PRO A 366 22.65 1.12 46.38
CA PRO A 366 21.49 1.19 47.26
C PRO A 366 21.87 0.90 48.71
N SER A 367 21.25 1.60 49.65
CA SER A 367 21.31 1.35 51.10
C SER A 367 19.89 1.39 51.66
N VAL A 368 19.56 0.47 52.57
CA VAL A 368 18.19 0.27 53.06
C VAL A 368 18.09 0.32 54.58
N ALA A 369 17.03 0.93 55.09
CA ALA A 369 16.67 0.96 56.51
C ALA A 369 15.15 0.85 56.69
N PHE A 370 14.71 0.56 57.91
CA PHE A 370 13.30 0.60 58.28
C PHE A 370 13.05 1.79 59.19
N GLU A 371 11.87 2.38 59.06
CA GLU A 371 11.31 3.22 60.11
C GLU A 371 10.92 2.35 61.30
N ASP A 372 11.31 2.75 62.51
CA ASP A 372 10.96 2.01 63.71
C ASP A 372 9.43 1.95 63.88
N GLY A 373 8.90 0.74 64.07
CA GLY A 373 7.48 0.51 64.34
C GLY A 373 6.53 0.63 63.14
N THR A 374 6.98 0.96 61.92
CA THR A 374 6.10 1.08 60.73
C THR A 374 6.45 0.08 59.63
N TRP A 375 5.61 -0.04 58.59
CA TRP A 375 5.84 -0.89 57.40
C TRP A 375 6.71 -0.25 56.33
N ARG A 376 7.21 0.97 56.59
CA ARG A 376 7.96 1.74 55.61
C ARG A 376 9.43 1.38 55.65
N MET A 377 9.93 1.02 54.47
CA MET A 377 11.34 0.82 54.21
C MET A 377 11.86 2.05 53.46
N PHE A 378 12.98 2.61 53.90
CA PHE A 378 13.68 3.66 53.19
C PHE A 378 14.82 3.07 52.39
N MET A 379 14.96 3.49 51.15
CA MET A 379 16.12 3.19 50.33
C MET A 379 16.78 4.48 49.86
N VAL A 380 18.06 4.64 50.16
CA VAL A 380 18.91 5.69 49.60
C VAL A 380 19.75 5.09 48.48
N TYR A 381 19.84 5.76 47.34
CA TYR A 381 20.61 5.27 46.19
C TYR A 381 21.13 6.42 45.33
N GLN A 382 22.05 6.11 44.43
CA GLN A 382 22.56 7.06 43.45
C GLN A 382 21.91 6.84 42.09
N GLN A 383 21.46 7.93 41.46
CA GLN A 383 20.95 7.93 40.09
C GLN A 383 21.56 9.13 39.34
N GLY A 384 22.38 8.84 38.32
CA GLY A 384 23.26 9.85 37.74
C GLY A 384 24.19 10.45 38.80
N GLU A 385 24.17 11.77 38.95
CA GLU A 385 24.96 12.51 39.94
C GLU A 385 24.21 12.78 41.25
N SER A 386 22.92 12.44 41.32
CA SER A 386 22.08 12.73 42.50
C SER A 386 21.98 11.55 43.45
N ILE A 387 21.83 11.88 44.73
CA ILE A 387 21.33 10.95 45.74
C ILE A 387 19.81 11.05 45.79
N ARG A 388 19.15 9.89 45.86
CA ARG A 388 17.70 9.75 45.88
C ARG A 388 17.29 9.04 47.16
N LEU A 389 16.20 9.48 47.78
CA LEU A 389 15.51 8.77 48.85
C LEU A 389 14.20 8.21 48.28
N ALA A 390 13.99 6.92 48.51
CA ALA A 390 12.80 6.18 48.11
C ALA A 390 12.10 5.61 49.34
N PHE A 391 10.78 5.75 49.38
CA PHE A 391 9.92 5.07 50.34
C PHE A 391 9.32 3.83 49.67
N ILE A 392 9.49 2.67 50.31
CA ILE A 392 8.99 1.39 49.81
C ILE A 392 8.05 0.82 50.87
N ASP A 393 6.78 0.67 50.51
CA ASP A 393 5.81 0.00 51.38
C ASP A 393 6.05 -1.52 51.34
N ALA A 394 6.69 -2.04 52.38
CA ALA A 394 7.01 -3.46 52.49
C ALA A 394 5.80 -4.32 52.92
N SER A 395 4.62 -3.72 53.18
CA SER A 395 3.39 -4.44 53.55
C SER A 395 2.66 -5.04 52.35
N LEU A 396 2.97 -4.58 51.13
CA LEU A 396 2.21 -4.95 49.95
C LEU A 396 2.90 -6.08 49.18
N SER A 397 2.22 -7.21 49.08
CA SER A 397 2.48 -8.31 48.16
C SER A 397 2.26 -7.94 46.68
N THR A 398 2.22 -6.64 46.33
CA THR A 398 1.70 -6.17 45.05
C THR A 398 2.79 -5.92 44.02
N ASN A 399 2.44 -6.23 42.77
CA ASN A 399 3.25 -6.13 41.56
C ASN A 399 3.59 -4.69 41.13
N ASN A 400 3.57 -3.71 42.04
CA ASN A 400 3.80 -2.28 41.77
C ASN A 400 4.36 -1.58 43.03
N LEU A 401 5.61 -1.85 43.37
CA LEU A 401 6.35 -1.02 44.32
C LEU A 401 6.94 0.16 43.52
N GLN A 402 6.22 1.27 43.44
CA GLN A 402 6.85 2.53 43.07
C GLN A 402 7.54 3.08 44.31
N ALA A 403 8.85 3.32 44.18
CA ALA A 403 9.54 4.22 45.09
C ALA A 403 8.94 5.62 44.90
N ASP A 404 8.25 6.14 45.92
CA ASP A 404 7.99 7.58 45.96
C ASP A 404 9.36 8.26 46.14
N VAL A 405 9.80 8.99 45.13
CA VAL A 405 11.14 9.58 45.08
C VAL A 405 11.07 11.02 45.55
N GLU A 406 11.72 11.31 46.67
CA GLU A 406 12.04 12.67 47.07
C GLU A 406 13.48 12.99 46.62
N VAL A 407 13.65 14.06 45.85
CA VAL A 407 14.96 14.51 45.38
C VAL A 407 15.60 15.37 46.46
N LEU A 408 16.63 14.83 47.11
CA LEU A 408 17.51 15.62 47.97
C LEU A 408 18.46 16.43 47.08
N ASN A 409 18.09 17.66 46.74
CA ASN A 409 18.99 18.58 46.05
C ASN A 409 20.09 19.07 47.00
N SER A 410 21.35 18.89 46.63
CA SER A 410 22.54 19.26 47.39
C SER A 410 22.83 20.77 47.46
N ASN A 411 21.82 21.63 47.36
CA ASN A 411 22.02 23.09 47.44
C ASN A 411 21.85 23.67 48.84
N ASN A 412 21.46 22.86 49.83
CA ASN A 412 21.52 23.27 51.22
C ASN A 412 22.54 22.39 51.92
N GLY A 413 23.71 22.99 52.20
CA GLY A 413 24.71 22.40 53.09
C GLY A 413 24.05 21.93 54.37
N ILE A 414 24.31 20.68 54.73
CA ILE A 414 23.91 20.10 56.01
C ILE A 414 25.06 20.44 56.96
N GLU A 415 24.80 21.33 57.93
CA GLU A 415 25.56 21.39 59.19
C GLU A 415 25.08 20.28 60.15
#